data_AF-A0A094HHR6-F1
#
_entry.id   AF-A0A094HHR6-F1
#
_cell.length_a   1.000
_cell.length_b   1.000
_cell.length_c   1.000
_cell.angle_alpha   90.00
_cell.angle_beta   90.00
_cell.angle_gamma   90.00
#
_symmetry.space_group_name_H-M   'P 1'
#
loop_
_entity.id
_entity.type
_entity.pdbx_description
1 polymer ?
#
loop_
_entity_poly.entity_id
_entity_poly.type
_entity_poly.pdbx_seq_one_letter_code
_entity_poly.pdbx_strand_id
1 'polypeptide(L)'
;MGIGTDTKIGISQDDEESPLLFPKPPQPTAICGSSSGTDTEGDVENAADEYSSKTTKRSITVIITALLIGVFIANADGSLLLATNGWIASEFDDLENASWLVTSYVLTLCAAQPLYIKLSDIYGRRTMILIAYSIFGIGCAICAVGQSLPTVVAGRIVSGVGGAGMDSLVNILITDLVPPRDVGSWRGYVNIVATTGRSLGGPVGGYLADTIGWRWSFLGQCPLTLLAIISTYLLVPKQTAPQKGDVKEGSKLARIDFAGAFLLAATILFFLLPLEITGEKIPWTHPFVLGLFASSIIMGVLFVLVETHWAKEPVFPLHLLRSRHVVIPDILVFLQLAAQLGMMYTVPLYFQVTQDASTTVAGAHLFPAVTGVAVAGLLSGYLIKKTGRYKAILITASVCASSSYLLLILRWHGHTNWLESLYIVPGGFGSGLLNSAAFVALTATIDREQVAMAASTFFLSANAGMAVGMASASAVLQSGLRSGLEARLGDIPNRALVIKKSMSSIDYIQSLDGDVKSIVVSVYTDSLQKSHYLNLGFAVTGFFVSLFLEEVQI
;
A
#
# COMPACT_ATOMS: atom_id res chain seq x y z
N MET A 1 59.64 35.85 26.78
CA MET A 1 59.64 35.75 28.26
C MET A 1 58.32 35.08 28.62
N GLY A 2 58.27 33.76 28.85
CA GLY A 2 58.65 33.06 30.09
C GLY A 2 57.34 32.56 30.73
N ILE A 3 56.90 31.32 30.47
CA ILE A 3 57.04 30.10 31.30
C ILE A 3 56.21 30.10 32.61
N GLY A 4 55.47 28.99 32.82
CA GLY A 4 55.28 28.34 34.13
C GLY A 4 53.93 28.61 34.82
N THR A 5 53.01 27.65 35.00
CA THR A 5 52.99 26.45 35.88
C THR A 5 52.64 26.71 37.36
N ASP A 6 51.77 25.83 37.86
CA ASP A 6 51.64 25.28 39.21
C ASP A 6 50.77 25.92 40.32
N THR A 7 49.66 25.22 40.58
CA THR A 7 49.37 24.41 41.79
C THR A 7 49.63 25.02 43.17
N LYS A 8 48.58 25.14 44.00
CA LYS A 8 48.69 25.06 45.47
C LYS A 8 47.47 24.39 46.12
N ILE A 9 47.82 23.46 47.01
CA ILE A 9 47.02 22.61 47.89
C ILE A 9 46.67 23.38 49.17
N GLY A 10 45.51 23.12 49.77
CA GLY A 10 45.16 23.48 51.15
C GLY A 10 44.31 22.38 51.80
N ILE A 11 44.75 21.89 52.95
CA ILE A 11 44.23 20.75 53.74
C ILE A 11 43.63 21.27 55.07
N SER A 12 42.77 20.45 55.69
CA SER A 12 42.18 20.43 57.05
C SER A 12 40.79 21.08 57.15
N GLN A 13 39.80 20.51 57.84
CA GLN A 13 39.85 19.75 59.11
C GLN A 13 38.88 18.55 59.16
N ASP A 14 39.30 17.57 59.94
CA ASP A 14 38.56 16.40 60.41
C ASP A 14 37.41 16.79 61.35
N ASP A 15 36.32 16.03 61.32
CA ASP A 15 35.54 15.66 62.51
C ASP A 15 35.03 14.23 62.31
N GLU A 16 35.55 13.32 63.16
CA GLU A 16 35.11 11.95 63.32
C GLU A 16 33.85 11.90 64.21
N GLU A 17 32.76 11.26 63.73
CA GLU A 17 31.97 10.32 64.54
C GLU A 17 31.39 9.25 63.60
N SER A 18 31.74 7.98 63.86
CA SER A 18 31.32 6.80 63.09
C SER A 18 29.94 6.28 63.55
N PRO A 19 29.26 5.37 62.81
CA PRO A 19 29.64 3.95 62.94
C PRO A 19 29.57 3.12 61.63
N LEU A 20 30.74 2.58 61.29
CA LEU A 20 31.03 1.18 60.94
C LEU A 20 29.85 0.20 60.84
N LEU A 21 29.29 0.01 59.64
CA LEU A 21 28.81 -1.30 59.19
C LEU A 21 29.07 -1.44 57.68
N PHE A 22 29.77 -2.53 57.34
CA PHE A 22 30.02 -3.13 56.01
C PHE A 22 31.40 -2.90 55.35
N PRO A 23 32.06 -3.98 54.89
CA PRO A 23 33.47 -3.98 54.49
C PRO A 23 33.65 -3.61 53.00
N LYS A 24 34.80 -2.98 52.70
CA LYS A 24 35.33 -2.73 51.34
C LYS A 24 35.40 -4.02 50.51
N PRO A 25 35.02 -4.01 49.22
CA PRO A 25 35.37 -5.09 48.29
C PRO A 25 36.87 -5.03 47.90
N PRO A 26 37.54 -6.18 47.69
CA PRO A 26 38.97 -6.25 47.39
C PRO A 26 39.28 -5.94 45.92
N GLN A 27 40.48 -5.40 45.67
CA GLN A 27 41.08 -5.26 44.34
C GLN A 27 41.40 -6.64 43.72
N PRO A 28 41.49 -6.76 42.38
CA PRO A 28 41.46 -8.05 41.71
C PRO A 28 42.84 -8.73 41.68
N THR A 29 42.93 -9.90 42.30
CA THR A 29 43.98 -10.91 42.04
C THR A 29 43.51 -11.86 40.95
N ALA A 30 44.30 -11.96 39.88
CA ALA A 30 44.12 -12.92 38.79
C ALA A 30 44.38 -14.36 39.25
N ILE A 31 43.41 -15.26 39.10
CA ILE A 31 43.60 -16.73 38.99
C ILE A 31 42.52 -17.28 38.03
N CYS A 32 42.97 -18.16 37.12
CA CYS A 32 42.23 -18.87 36.09
C CYS A 32 41.28 -19.95 36.67
N GLY A 33 40.07 -20.13 36.11
CA GLY A 33 39.21 -21.30 36.41
C GLY A 33 37.70 -21.12 36.19
N SER A 34 37.21 -21.62 35.05
CA SER A 34 35.84 -22.02 34.69
C SER A 34 34.66 -21.79 35.68
N SER A 35 33.66 -21.01 35.25
CA SER A 35 32.23 -21.43 35.24
C SER A 35 31.36 -20.41 34.51
N SER A 36 30.41 -20.96 33.75
CA SER A 36 29.46 -20.34 32.83
C SER A 36 28.36 -19.53 33.53
N GLY A 37 28.08 -18.32 33.03
CA GLY A 37 26.90 -17.53 33.42
C GLY A 37 26.74 -16.21 32.65
N THR A 38 26.00 -16.27 31.54
CA THR A 38 25.17 -15.19 30.94
C THR A 38 25.80 -13.83 30.59
N ASP A 39 26.42 -13.75 29.40
CA ASP A 39 26.67 -12.52 28.62
C ASP A 39 25.67 -12.43 27.43
N THR A 40 24.36 -12.50 27.68
CA THR A 40 23.36 -12.61 26.59
C THR A 40 22.92 -11.28 25.98
N GLU A 41 23.20 -10.14 26.60
CA GLU A 41 22.84 -8.81 26.04
C GLU A 41 23.93 -8.23 25.13
N GLY A 42 25.21 -8.41 25.49
CA GLY A 42 26.34 -7.94 24.67
C GLY A 42 26.57 -8.75 23.40
N ASP A 43 26.24 -10.05 23.41
CA ASP A 43 26.41 -10.92 22.25
C ASP A 43 25.35 -10.71 21.15
N VAL A 44 24.15 -10.21 21.51
CA VAL A 44 23.08 -9.92 20.54
C VAL A 44 23.35 -8.59 19.80
N GLU A 45 23.89 -7.60 20.51
CA GLU A 45 24.28 -6.31 19.94
C GLU A 45 25.52 -6.48 19.04
N ASN A 46 26.52 -7.25 19.49
CA ASN A 46 27.69 -7.61 18.68
C ASN A 46 27.33 -8.49 17.46
N ALA A 47 26.36 -9.41 17.57
CA ALA A 47 25.91 -10.21 16.42
C ALA A 47 25.16 -9.37 15.37
N ALA A 48 24.43 -8.34 15.78
CA ALA A 48 23.78 -7.40 14.86
C ALA A 48 24.79 -6.51 14.13
N ASP A 49 25.82 -6.05 14.84
CA ASP A 49 26.92 -5.25 14.27
C ASP A 49 27.87 -6.09 13.40
N GLU A 50 28.14 -7.34 13.77
CA GLU A 50 28.96 -8.27 13.00
C GLU A 50 28.22 -8.77 11.73
N TYR A 51 26.89 -8.89 11.77
CA TYR A 51 26.06 -9.23 10.60
C TYR A 51 25.92 -8.06 9.60
N SER A 52 25.78 -6.82 10.09
CA SER A 52 25.83 -5.61 9.26
C SER A 52 27.18 -5.45 8.54
N SER A 53 28.25 -6.09 9.04
CA SER A 53 29.60 -6.02 8.45
C SER A 53 29.79 -6.94 7.23
N LYS A 54 29.01 -8.02 7.08
CA LYS A 54 29.20 -9.03 6.01
C LYS A 54 28.38 -8.78 4.74
N THR A 55 27.30 -8.00 4.79
CA THR A 55 26.61 -7.52 3.58
C THR A 55 27.07 -6.10 3.26
N THR A 56 28.13 -5.99 2.46
CA THR A 56 28.58 -4.70 1.90
C THR A 56 27.39 -3.94 1.33
N LYS A 57 27.25 -2.63 1.57
CA LYS A 57 26.13 -1.79 1.05
C LYS A 57 25.80 -2.05 -0.43
N ARG A 58 26.82 -2.38 -1.24
CA ARG A 58 26.70 -2.77 -2.65
C ARG A 58 25.85 -4.03 -2.88
N SER A 59 25.88 -5.00 -1.97
CA SER A 59 25.05 -6.21 -1.99
C SER A 59 23.58 -5.90 -1.71
N ILE A 60 23.29 -5.02 -0.74
CA ILE A 60 21.91 -4.60 -0.41
C ILE A 60 21.26 -3.88 -1.59
N THR A 61 21.96 -2.93 -2.23
CA THR A 61 21.45 -2.24 -3.41
C THR A 61 21.11 -3.21 -4.53
N VAL A 62 22.00 -4.16 -4.84
CA VAL A 62 21.77 -5.14 -5.89
C VAL A 62 20.57 -6.03 -5.59
N ILE A 63 20.41 -6.46 -4.32
CA ILE A 63 19.26 -7.25 -3.87
C ILE A 63 17.96 -6.46 -4.04
N ILE A 64 17.89 -5.23 -3.53
CA ILE A 64 16.67 -4.44 -3.58
C ILE A 64 16.32 -4.10 -5.03
N THR A 65 17.28 -3.71 -5.86
CA THR A 65 17.04 -3.44 -7.29
C THR A 65 16.46 -4.66 -8.03
N ALA A 66 16.92 -5.87 -7.72
CA ALA A 66 16.35 -7.08 -8.30
C ALA A 66 14.88 -7.30 -7.91
N LEU A 67 14.52 -6.94 -6.67
CA LEU A 67 13.16 -7.06 -6.15
C LEU A 67 12.21 -5.99 -6.67
N LEU A 68 12.74 -4.81 -7.02
CA LEU A 68 11.96 -3.73 -7.62
C LEU A 68 11.35 -4.13 -8.98
N ILE A 69 11.97 -5.08 -9.70
CA ILE A 69 11.38 -5.66 -10.92
C ILE A 69 10.01 -6.26 -10.61
N GLY A 70 9.89 -6.98 -9.51
CA GLY A 70 8.64 -7.55 -9.04
C GLY A 70 7.57 -6.50 -8.76
N VAL A 71 7.92 -5.51 -7.94
CA VAL A 71 7.02 -4.40 -7.59
C VAL A 71 6.54 -3.66 -8.84
N PHE A 72 7.44 -3.44 -9.82
CA PHE A 72 7.09 -2.83 -11.09
C PHE A 72 6.02 -3.65 -11.83
N ILE A 73 6.24 -4.96 -11.98
CA ILE A 73 5.34 -5.86 -12.69
C ILE A 73 3.97 -5.88 -12.00
N ALA A 74 3.93 -6.08 -10.68
CA ALA A 74 2.69 -6.15 -9.90
C ALA A 74 1.85 -4.87 -10.04
N ASN A 75 2.48 -3.70 -10.00
CA ASN A 75 1.79 -2.43 -10.13
C ASN A 75 1.45 -2.07 -11.59
N ALA A 76 2.25 -2.51 -12.56
CA ALA A 76 1.95 -2.36 -13.98
C ALA A 76 0.77 -3.23 -14.42
N ASP A 77 0.66 -4.45 -13.89
CA ASP A 77 -0.39 -5.42 -14.22
C ASP A 77 -1.80 -4.86 -14.00
N GLY A 78 -2.05 -4.24 -12.85
CA GLY A 78 -3.35 -3.63 -12.56
C GLY A 78 -3.72 -2.54 -13.58
N SER A 79 -2.74 -1.77 -14.05
CA SER A 79 -2.97 -0.72 -15.05
C SER A 79 -3.05 -1.26 -16.49
N LEU A 80 -2.27 -2.29 -16.83
CA LEU A 80 -2.34 -3.01 -18.10
C LEU A 80 -3.74 -3.59 -18.29
N LEU A 81 -4.27 -4.23 -17.25
CA LEU A 81 -5.60 -4.80 -17.29
C LEU A 81 -6.66 -3.71 -17.47
N LEU A 82 -6.56 -2.59 -16.74
CA LEU A 82 -7.55 -1.52 -16.86
C LEU A 82 -7.69 -1.01 -18.31
N ALA A 83 -6.59 -0.95 -19.05
CA ALA A 83 -6.58 -0.58 -20.47
C ALA A 83 -7.09 -1.70 -21.41
N THR A 84 -6.92 -2.97 -21.03
CA THR A 84 -7.29 -4.12 -21.88
C THR A 84 -8.64 -4.76 -21.53
N ASN A 85 -9.25 -4.38 -20.41
CA ASN A 85 -10.49 -4.96 -19.87
C ASN A 85 -11.64 -4.98 -20.90
N GLY A 86 -11.84 -3.86 -21.62
CA GLY A 86 -12.89 -3.76 -22.65
C GLY A 86 -12.67 -4.71 -23.83
N TRP A 87 -11.43 -4.84 -24.29
CA TRP A 87 -11.06 -5.77 -25.37
C TRP A 87 -11.29 -7.22 -24.98
N ILE A 88 -10.85 -7.62 -23.78
CA ILE A 88 -11.02 -8.99 -23.27
C ILE A 88 -12.49 -9.36 -23.20
N ALA A 89 -13.30 -8.46 -22.62
CA ALA A 89 -14.71 -8.73 -22.43
C ALA A 89 -15.50 -8.74 -23.74
N SER A 90 -15.10 -7.92 -24.72
CA SER A 90 -15.69 -7.90 -26.06
C SER A 90 -15.36 -9.17 -26.86
N GLU A 91 -14.16 -9.72 -26.73
CA GLU A 91 -13.79 -10.97 -27.41
C GLU A 91 -14.64 -12.17 -26.94
N PHE A 92 -15.01 -12.20 -25.65
CA PHE A 92 -15.82 -13.27 -25.06
C PHE A 92 -17.32 -12.98 -25.04
N ASP A 93 -17.77 -11.87 -25.62
CA ASP A 93 -19.18 -11.41 -25.61
C ASP A 93 -19.80 -11.38 -24.19
N ASP A 94 -18.97 -11.07 -23.18
CA ASP A 94 -19.35 -11.08 -21.76
C ASP A 94 -18.91 -9.78 -21.08
N LEU A 95 -19.38 -8.66 -21.63
CA LEU A 95 -19.12 -7.32 -21.10
C LEU A 95 -19.74 -7.13 -19.72
N GLU A 96 -20.85 -7.82 -19.44
CA GLU A 96 -21.50 -7.77 -18.14
C GLU A 96 -20.53 -8.22 -17.03
N ASN A 97 -19.75 -9.27 -17.24
CA ASN A 97 -18.83 -9.76 -16.22
C ASN A 97 -17.41 -9.18 -16.29
N ALA A 98 -17.14 -8.23 -17.18
CA ALA A 98 -15.81 -7.61 -17.35
C ALA A 98 -15.22 -7.06 -16.04
N SER A 99 -16.05 -6.43 -15.20
CA SER A 99 -15.63 -5.86 -13.91
C SER A 99 -14.96 -6.88 -12.98
N TRP A 100 -15.25 -8.17 -13.14
CA TRP A 100 -14.64 -9.24 -12.34
C TRP A 100 -13.15 -9.43 -12.63
N LEU A 101 -12.63 -9.00 -13.78
CA LEU A 101 -11.21 -9.10 -14.08
C LEU A 101 -10.36 -8.26 -13.11
N VAL A 102 -10.82 -7.04 -12.81
CA VAL A 102 -10.15 -6.14 -11.86
C VAL A 102 -10.49 -6.52 -10.43
N THR A 103 -11.79 -6.73 -10.16
CA THR A 103 -12.30 -7.03 -8.82
C THR A 103 -11.67 -8.28 -8.22
N SER A 104 -11.61 -9.38 -8.98
CA SER A 104 -11.06 -10.65 -8.47
C SER A 104 -9.59 -10.54 -8.07
N TYR A 105 -8.78 -9.81 -8.85
CA TYR A 105 -7.39 -9.55 -8.53
C TYR A 105 -7.23 -8.73 -7.26
N VAL A 106 -7.97 -7.62 -7.12
CA VAL A 106 -7.87 -6.74 -5.95
C VAL A 106 -8.33 -7.46 -4.69
N LEU A 107 -9.40 -8.25 -4.77
CA LEU A 107 -9.91 -9.01 -3.64
C LEU A 107 -8.91 -10.07 -3.15
N THR A 108 -8.31 -10.84 -4.06
CA THR A 108 -7.31 -11.85 -3.68
C THR A 108 -6.00 -11.22 -3.23
N LEU A 109 -5.62 -10.08 -3.82
CA LEU A 109 -4.49 -9.28 -3.37
C LEU A 109 -4.64 -8.90 -1.89
N CYS A 110 -5.79 -8.33 -1.52
CA CYS A 110 -6.07 -7.90 -0.15
C CYS A 110 -6.13 -9.07 0.83
N ALA A 111 -6.77 -10.18 0.42
CA ALA A 111 -6.96 -11.34 1.27
C ALA A 111 -5.65 -12.13 1.52
N ALA A 112 -4.78 -12.24 0.51
CA ALA A 112 -3.55 -13.03 0.60
C ALA A 112 -2.41 -12.29 1.32
N GLN A 113 -2.46 -10.95 1.37
CA GLN A 113 -1.34 -10.15 1.86
C GLN A 113 -0.92 -10.43 3.32
N PRO A 114 -1.84 -10.48 4.31
CA PRO A 114 -1.47 -10.83 5.68
C PRO A 114 -0.86 -12.23 5.79
N LEU A 115 -1.29 -13.16 4.94
CA LEU A 115 -0.80 -14.53 4.91
C LEU A 115 0.66 -14.57 4.46
N TYR A 116 1.02 -13.86 3.40
CA TYR A 116 2.42 -13.81 2.95
C TYR A 116 3.35 -13.28 4.04
N ILE A 117 2.94 -12.24 4.75
CA ILE A 117 3.72 -11.64 5.81
C ILE A 117 4.01 -12.67 6.90
N LYS A 118 2.97 -13.33 7.44
CA LYS A 118 3.13 -14.36 8.47
C LYS A 118 3.88 -15.60 7.99
N LEU A 119 3.55 -16.10 6.79
CA LEU A 119 4.23 -17.27 6.21
C LEU A 119 5.71 -17.00 5.95
N SER A 120 6.07 -15.75 5.65
CA SER A 120 7.47 -15.39 5.44
C SER A 120 8.29 -15.31 6.73
N ASP A 121 7.66 -15.17 7.89
CA ASP A 121 8.33 -15.35 9.19
C ASP A 121 8.69 -16.84 9.43
N ILE A 122 7.87 -17.76 8.91
CA ILE A 122 7.99 -19.21 9.15
C ILE A 122 8.89 -19.90 8.12
N TYR A 123 8.65 -19.64 6.83
CA TYR A 123 9.34 -20.26 5.70
C TYR A 123 10.54 -19.44 5.18
N GLY A 124 10.71 -18.22 5.70
CA GLY A 124 11.75 -17.28 5.30
C GLY A 124 11.34 -16.38 4.14
N ARG A 125 11.90 -15.17 4.11
CA ARG A 125 11.58 -14.12 3.12
C ARG A 125 11.84 -14.57 1.69
N ARG A 126 13.05 -15.10 1.41
CA ARG A 126 13.45 -15.53 0.06
C ARG A 126 12.49 -16.56 -0.55
N THR A 127 12.15 -17.59 0.22
CA THR A 127 11.27 -18.68 -0.24
C THR A 127 9.90 -18.14 -0.61
N MET A 128 9.32 -17.30 0.26
CA MET A 128 8.00 -16.73 0.02
C MET A 128 7.97 -15.76 -1.16
N ILE A 129 9.04 -14.98 -1.39
CA ILE A 129 9.16 -14.11 -2.57
C ILE A 129 9.20 -14.96 -3.86
N LEU A 130 9.96 -16.05 -3.87
CA LEU A 130 10.03 -16.95 -5.04
C LEU A 130 8.67 -17.59 -5.33
N ILE A 131 7.96 -18.04 -4.29
CA ILE A 131 6.59 -18.58 -4.41
C ILE A 131 5.64 -17.51 -4.97
N ALA A 132 5.72 -16.27 -4.48
CA ALA A 132 4.90 -15.16 -4.96
C ALA A 132 5.11 -14.91 -6.47
N TYR A 133 6.36 -14.84 -6.93
CA TYR A 133 6.66 -14.69 -8.36
C TYR A 133 6.19 -15.88 -9.19
N SER A 134 6.38 -17.12 -8.70
CA SER A 134 5.91 -18.31 -9.42
C SER A 134 4.38 -18.31 -9.58
N ILE A 135 3.64 -18.01 -8.50
CA ILE A 135 2.18 -17.92 -8.53
C ILE A 135 1.73 -16.81 -9.48
N PHE A 136 2.36 -15.62 -9.41
CA PHE A 136 2.04 -14.51 -10.30
C PHE A 136 2.26 -14.88 -11.78
N GLY A 137 3.40 -15.49 -12.10
CA GLY A 137 3.73 -15.92 -13.46
C GLY A 137 2.76 -16.99 -14.00
N ILE A 138 2.35 -17.95 -13.15
CA ILE A 138 1.32 -18.93 -13.50
C ILE A 138 -0.02 -18.24 -13.76
N GLY A 139 -0.42 -17.29 -12.92
CA GLY A 139 -1.64 -16.50 -13.12
C GLY A 139 -1.65 -15.75 -14.44
N CYS A 140 -0.53 -15.10 -14.79
CA CYS A 140 -0.35 -14.44 -16.09
C CYS A 140 -0.44 -15.42 -17.27
N ALA A 141 0.18 -16.60 -17.13
CA ALA A 141 0.09 -17.63 -18.16
C ALA A 141 -1.35 -18.12 -18.37
N ILE A 142 -2.11 -18.34 -17.28
CA ILE A 142 -3.53 -18.71 -17.35
C ILE A 142 -4.36 -17.62 -18.04
N CYS A 143 -4.13 -16.34 -17.71
CA CYS A 143 -4.81 -15.22 -18.36
C CYS A 143 -4.52 -15.19 -19.87
N ALA A 144 -3.27 -15.42 -20.26
CA ALA A 144 -2.85 -15.40 -21.66
C ALA A 144 -3.46 -16.52 -22.51
N VAL A 145 -3.54 -17.74 -21.97
CA VAL A 145 -4.10 -18.90 -22.69
C VAL A 145 -5.63 -19.02 -22.52
N GLY A 146 -6.24 -18.14 -21.73
CA GLY A 146 -7.67 -18.14 -21.45
C GLY A 146 -8.50 -18.08 -22.73
N GLN A 147 -9.43 -19.04 -22.85
CA GLN A 147 -10.40 -19.14 -23.95
C GLN A 147 -11.82 -18.73 -23.53
N SER A 148 -12.00 -18.34 -22.27
CA SER A 148 -13.27 -17.86 -21.74
C SER A 148 -13.02 -16.86 -20.61
N LEU A 149 -13.95 -15.93 -20.43
CA LEU A 149 -13.84 -14.91 -19.39
C LEU A 149 -13.67 -15.51 -17.97
N PRO A 150 -14.41 -16.56 -17.55
CA PRO A 150 -14.19 -17.19 -16.24
C PRO A 150 -12.78 -17.77 -16.06
N THR A 151 -12.17 -18.29 -17.14
CA THR A 151 -10.79 -18.80 -17.09
C THR A 151 -9.79 -17.66 -16.87
N VAL A 152 -9.99 -16.52 -17.55
CA VAL A 152 -9.16 -15.33 -17.34
C VAL A 152 -9.35 -14.80 -15.91
N VAL A 153 -10.59 -14.73 -15.41
CA VAL A 153 -10.89 -14.37 -14.02
C VAL A 153 -10.20 -15.32 -13.03
N ALA A 154 -10.19 -16.64 -13.29
CA ALA A 154 -9.44 -17.58 -12.45
C ALA A 154 -7.93 -17.31 -12.49
N GLY A 155 -7.37 -16.96 -13.65
CA GLY A 155 -6.00 -16.49 -13.77
C GLY A 155 -5.75 -15.20 -12.96
N ARG A 156 -6.72 -14.28 -12.93
CA ARG A 156 -6.68 -13.05 -12.11
C ARG A 156 -6.65 -13.34 -10.63
N ILE A 157 -7.48 -14.27 -10.15
CA ILE A 157 -7.46 -14.77 -8.76
C ILE A 157 -6.04 -15.23 -8.41
N VAL A 158 -5.45 -16.11 -9.23
CA VAL A 158 -4.09 -16.64 -9.01
C VAL A 158 -3.04 -15.53 -9.04
N SER A 159 -3.07 -14.64 -10.03
CA SER A 159 -2.11 -13.53 -10.12
C SER A 159 -2.23 -12.54 -8.95
N GLY A 160 -3.44 -12.28 -8.45
CA GLY A 160 -3.65 -11.40 -7.29
C GLY A 160 -3.06 -11.98 -6.00
N VAL A 161 -3.16 -13.30 -5.81
CA VAL A 161 -2.44 -14.00 -4.72
C VAL A 161 -0.94 -13.76 -4.85
N GLY A 162 -0.36 -13.98 -6.04
CA GLY A 162 1.07 -13.73 -6.27
C GLY A 162 1.49 -12.28 -6.05
N GLY A 163 0.70 -11.33 -6.55
CA GLY A 163 0.94 -9.88 -6.43
C GLY A 163 1.01 -9.41 -4.97
N ALA A 164 0.21 -10.03 -4.09
CA ALA A 164 0.16 -9.68 -2.67
C ALA A 164 1.51 -9.91 -2.00
N GLY A 165 2.16 -11.04 -2.31
CA GLY A 165 3.49 -11.37 -1.82
C GLY A 165 4.57 -10.51 -2.45
N MET A 166 4.45 -10.16 -3.74
CA MET A 166 5.43 -9.32 -4.43
C MET A 166 5.53 -7.92 -3.82
N ASP A 167 4.42 -7.28 -3.48
CA ASP A 167 4.45 -5.94 -2.89
C ASP A 167 4.76 -5.97 -1.38
N SER A 168 4.15 -6.88 -0.61
CA SER A 168 4.33 -6.90 0.85
C SER A 168 5.72 -7.36 1.29
N LEU A 169 6.24 -8.45 0.70
CA LEU A 169 7.50 -9.05 1.15
C LEU A 169 8.72 -8.20 0.82
N VAL A 170 8.66 -7.42 -0.26
CA VAL A 170 9.73 -6.48 -0.61
C VAL A 170 9.85 -5.38 0.45
N ASN A 171 8.73 -4.85 0.92
CA ASN A 171 8.73 -3.85 1.97
C ASN A 171 9.28 -4.39 3.30
N ILE A 172 8.93 -5.62 3.67
CA ILE A 172 9.46 -6.26 4.88
C ILE A 172 10.94 -6.62 4.73
N LEU A 173 11.35 -7.11 3.56
CA LEU A 173 12.77 -7.39 3.35
C LEU A 173 13.63 -6.13 3.45
N ILE A 174 13.10 -4.97 3.03
CA ILE A 174 13.78 -3.68 3.23
C ILE A 174 13.97 -3.40 4.73
N THR A 175 12.96 -3.65 5.59
CA THR A 175 13.12 -3.44 7.04
C THR A 175 14.11 -4.41 7.68
N ASP A 176 14.25 -5.62 7.12
CA ASP A 176 15.17 -6.65 7.62
C ASP A 176 16.63 -6.36 7.20
N LEU A 177 16.85 -5.84 5.98
CA LEU A 177 18.18 -5.63 5.41
C LEU A 177 18.78 -4.24 5.68
N VAL A 178 17.93 -3.24 5.93
CA VAL A 178 18.33 -1.84 5.98
C VAL A 178 18.19 -1.30 7.42
N PRO A 179 19.15 -0.53 7.93
CA PRO A 179 19.01 0.17 9.20
C PRO A 179 17.75 1.06 9.23
N PRO A 180 17.01 1.17 10.35
CA PRO A 180 15.75 1.92 10.44
C PRO A 180 15.82 3.35 9.85
N ARG A 181 16.93 4.05 10.06
CA ARG A 181 17.20 5.39 9.50
C ARG A 181 17.23 5.48 7.97
N ASP A 182 17.53 4.38 7.28
CA ASP A 182 17.65 4.32 5.82
C ASP A 182 16.38 3.74 5.16
N VAL A 183 15.50 3.07 5.93
CA VAL A 183 14.26 2.42 5.44
C VAL A 183 13.39 3.39 4.63
N GLY A 184 13.21 4.63 5.12
CA GLY A 184 12.42 5.65 4.43
C GLY A 184 12.94 5.99 3.02
N SER A 185 14.26 5.99 2.82
CA SER A 185 14.86 6.25 1.50
C SER A 185 14.63 5.09 0.54
N TRP A 186 14.76 3.85 1.03
CA TRP A 186 14.50 2.65 0.23
C TRP A 186 13.02 2.50 -0.17
N ARG A 187 12.10 2.84 0.74
CA ARG A 187 10.67 2.89 0.43
C ARG A 187 10.32 3.99 -0.57
N GLY A 188 11.08 5.09 -0.58
CA GLY A 188 11.01 6.08 -1.65
C GLY A 188 11.24 5.47 -3.03
N TYR A 189 12.26 4.63 -3.20
CA TYR A 189 12.51 3.91 -4.46
C TYR A 189 11.40 2.91 -4.81
N VAL A 190 10.86 2.18 -3.83
CA VAL A 190 9.70 1.29 -4.03
C VAL A 190 8.51 2.07 -4.56
N ASN A 191 8.18 3.21 -3.94
CA ASN A 191 7.09 4.07 -4.38
C ASN A 191 7.29 4.60 -5.80
N ILE A 192 8.52 4.99 -6.16
CA ILE A 192 8.84 5.42 -7.54
C ILE A 192 8.52 4.30 -8.53
N VAL A 193 9.03 3.10 -8.27
CA VAL A 193 8.87 1.97 -9.19
C VAL A 193 7.42 1.52 -9.28
N ALA A 194 6.71 1.41 -8.14
CA ALA A 194 5.29 1.08 -8.09
C ALA A 194 4.44 2.09 -8.87
N THR A 195 4.67 3.39 -8.65
CA THR A 195 3.90 4.44 -9.30
C THR A 195 4.23 4.54 -10.79
N THR A 196 5.50 4.35 -11.16
CA THR A 196 5.92 4.28 -12.57
C THR A 196 5.28 3.10 -13.28
N GLY A 197 5.26 1.91 -12.66
CA GLY A 197 4.55 0.74 -13.16
C GLY A 197 3.07 1.02 -13.40
N ARG A 198 2.37 1.57 -12.39
CA ARG A 198 0.95 1.93 -12.49
C ARG A 198 0.65 3.00 -13.54
N SER A 199 1.62 3.84 -13.90
CA SER A 199 1.43 4.89 -14.91
C SER A 199 1.75 4.43 -16.33
N LEU A 200 2.77 3.60 -16.49
CA LEU A 200 3.18 3.06 -17.79
C LEU A 200 2.32 1.88 -18.23
N GLY A 201 1.72 1.14 -17.29
CA GLY A 201 0.93 -0.05 -17.60
C GLY A 201 -0.26 0.24 -18.53
N GLY A 202 -1.00 1.32 -18.32
CA GLY A 202 -2.16 1.68 -19.14
C GLY A 202 -1.80 1.92 -20.62
N PRO A 203 -0.90 2.87 -20.93
CA PRO A 203 -0.46 3.13 -22.30
C PRO A 203 0.14 1.91 -23.00
N VAL A 204 0.98 1.14 -22.29
CA VAL A 204 1.60 -0.08 -22.84
C VAL A 204 0.54 -1.14 -23.12
N GLY A 205 -0.44 -1.32 -22.23
CA GLY A 205 -1.52 -2.30 -22.37
C GLY A 205 -2.46 -1.98 -23.51
N GLY A 206 -2.83 -0.71 -23.66
CA GLY A 206 -3.60 -0.23 -24.81
C GLY A 206 -2.87 -0.47 -26.12
N TYR A 207 -1.60 -0.04 -26.21
CA TYR A 207 -0.78 -0.27 -27.42
C TYR A 207 -0.66 -1.76 -27.77
N LEU A 208 -0.43 -2.63 -26.78
CA LEU A 208 -0.35 -4.07 -27.01
C LEU A 208 -1.69 -4.66 -27.47
N ALA A 209 -2.80 -4.24 -26.87
CA ALA A 209 -4.13 -4.68 -27.27
C ALA A 209 -4.48 -4.26 -28.70
N ASP A 210 -4.15 -3.04 -29.09
CA ASP A 210 -4.48 -2.48 -30.41
C ASP A 210 -3.63 -3.09 -31.54
N THR A 211 -2.39 -3.52 -31.26
CA THR A 211 -1.45 -3.95 -32.31
C THR A 211 -1.29 -5.46 -32.44
N ILE A 212 -0.97 -6.16 -31.34
CA ILE A 212 -0.62 -7.59 -31.34
C ILE A 212 -1.71 -8.42 -30.63
N GLY A 213 -2.54 -7.77 -29.81
CA GLY A 213 -3.66 -8.36 -29.07
C GLY A 213 -3.42 -8.39 -27.56
N TRP A 214 -4.51 -8.34 -26.80
CA TRP A 214 -4.49 -8.18 -25.34
C TRP A 214 -3.74 -9.32 -24.60
N ARG A 215 -3.67 -10.53 -25.18
CA ARG A 215 -2.96 -11.68 -24.59
C ARG A 215 -1.49 -11.38 -24.33
N TRP A 216 -0.87 -10.52 -25.15
CA TRP A 216 0.51 -10.08 -24.96
C TRP A 216 0.72 -9.20 -23.73
N SER A 217 -0.33 -8.54 -23.25
CA SER A 217 -0.29 -7.79 -21.98
C SER A 217 -0.04 -8.70 -20.78
N PHE A 218 -0.37 -9.99 -20.88
CA PHE A 218 -0.06 -11.00 -19.86
C PHE A 218 1.20 -11.80 -20.20
N LEU A 219 1.36 -12.24 -21.47
CA LEU A 219 2.55 -12.98 -21.89
C LEU A 219 3.84 -12.17 -21.73
N GLY A 220 3.80 -10.86 -21.96
CA GLY A 220 4.95 -9.97 -21.78
C GLY A 220 5.43 -9.88 -20.33
N GLN A 221 4.57 -10.18 -19.35
CA GLN A 221 4.93 -10.19 -17.93
C GLN A 221 5.62 -11.48 -17.50
N CYS A 222 5.33 -12.61 -18.16
CA CYS A 222 5.95 -13.91 -17.88
C CYS A 222 7.49 -13.89 -17.94
N PRO A 223 8.16 -13.37 -18.99
CA PRO A 223 9.63 -13.34 -19.04
C PRO A 223 10.21 -12.39 -17.99
N LEU A 224 9.55 -11.27 -17.70
CA LEU A 224 9.99 -10.34 -16.65
C LEU A 224 9.87 -10.99 -15.25
N THR A 225 8.81 -11.76 -15.02
CA THR A 225 8.61 -12.53 -13.78
C THR A 225 9.66 -13.62 -13.66
N LEU A 226 10.01 -14.31 -14.75
CA LEU A 226 11.08 -15.30 -14.77
C LEU A 226 12.44 -14.66 -14.44
N LEU A 227 12.73 -13.48 -14.99
CA LEU A 227 13.92 -12.71 -14.63
C LEU A 227 13.92 -12.36 -13.15
N ALA A 228 12.80 -11.90 -12.59
CA ALA A 228 12.67 -11.61 -11.16
C ALA A 228 12.91 -12.85 -10.29
N ILE A 229 12.43 -14.03 -10.70
CA ILE A 229 12.69 -15.32 -10.03
C ILE A 229 14.19 -15.63 -10.04
N ILE A 230 14.83 -15.56 -11.22
CA ILE A 230 16.25 -15.87 -11.38
C ILE A 230 17.09 -14.89 -10.54
N SER A 231 16.85 -13.59 -10.68
CA SER A 231 17.57 -12.56 -9.92
C SER A 231 17.39 -12.73 -8.42
N THR A 232 16.17 -13.02 -7.96
CA THR A 232 15.90 -13.27 -6.53
C THR A 232 16.61 -14.52 -6.03
N TYR A 233 16.59 -15.60 -6.81
CA TYR A 233 17.26 -16.85 -6.46
C TYR A 233 18.78 -16.70 -6.38
N LEU A 234 19.38 -15.89 -7.26
CA LEU A 234 20.83 -15.69 -7.27
C LEU A 234 21.31 -14.67 -6.22
N LEU A 235 20.54 -13.60 -6.01
CA LEU A 235 21.00 -12.43 -5.26
C LEU A 235 20.52 -12.42 -3.79
N VAL A 236 19.32 -12.93 -3.50
CA VAL A 236 18.78 -12.91 -2.13
C VAL A 236 19.37 -14.06 -1.33
N PRO A 237 20.06 -13.80 -0.19
CA PRO A 237 20.60 -14.86 0.66
C PRO A 237 19.51 -15.81 1.19
N LYS A 238 19.86 -17.08 1.42
CA LYS A 238 18.92 -18.11 1.91
C LYS A 238 18.47 -17.92 3.37
N GLN A 239 19.04 -16.97 4.11
CA GLN A 239 18.73 -16.74 5.51
C GLN A 239 18.29 -15.30 5.77
N THR A 240 17.05 -15.14 6.22
CA THR A 240 16.49 -13.95 6.88
C THR A 240 15.12 -14.34 7.44
N ALA A 241 15.11 -15.25 8.40
CA ALA A 241 14.08 -15.29 9.43
C ALA A 241 14.82 -15.61 10.73
N PRO A 242 14.51 -14.96 11.86
CA PRO A 242 15.08 -15.36 13.13
C PRO A 242 14.70 -16.83 13.33
N GLN A 243 15.67 -17.74 13.30
CA GLN A 243 15.43 -19.12 13.70
C GLN A 243 15.05 -19.10 15.19
N LYS A 244 13.75 -18.98 15.49
CA LYS A 244 13.20 -19.43 16.78
C LYS A 244 13.29 -20.96 16.78
N GLY A 245 14.50 -21.46 17.04
CA GLY A 245 14.85 -22.84 17.34
C GLY A 245 14.86 -23.81 16.15
N ASP A 246 15.79 -24.76 16.20
CA ASP A 246 15.76 -26.01 15.43
C ASP A 246 14.48 -26.79 15.76
N VAL A 247 13.40 -26.48 15.06
CA VAL A 247 12.12 -27.15 15.22
C VAL A 247 11.88 -28.01 13.98
N LYS A 248 11.70 -29.32 14.20
CA LYS A 248 11.35 -30.35 13.20
C LYS A 248 10.25 -29.82 12.26
N GLU A 249 10.38 -30.05 10.95
CA GLU A 249 9.47 -29.54 9.91
C GLU A 249 7.98 -29.76 10.21
N GLY A 250 7.62 -30.85 10.90
CA GLY A 250 6.24 -31.13 11.33
C GLY A 250 5.63 -30.13 12.32
N SER A 251 6.44 -29.38 13.07
CA SER A 251 5.96 -28.35 14.01
C SER A 251 5.92 -26.93 13.41
N LYS A 252 6.46 -26.72 12.19
CA LYS A 252 6.32 -25.44 11.49
C LYS A 252 4.91 -25.23 10.95
N LEU A 253 4.27 -26.30 10.45
CA LEU A 253 2.87 -26.28 10.01
C LEU A 253 1.88 -26.11 11.18
N ALA A 254 2.21 -26.66 12.35
CA ALA A 254 1.40 -26.55 13.57
C ALA A 254 1.40 -25.14 14.20
N ARG A 255 2.30 -24.25 13.76
CA ARG A 255 2.36 -22.83 14.16
C ARG A 255 1.49 -21.92 13.29
N ILE A 256 1.00 -22.41 12.15
CA ILE A 256 0.18 -21.60 11.25
C ILE A 256 -1.27 -21.66 11.74
N ASP A 257 -1.80 -20.52 12.17
CA ASP A 257 -3.23 -20.39 12.42
C ASP A 257 -3.98 -20.23 11.08
N PHE A 258 -4.23 -21.37 10.43
CA PHE A 258 -5.02 -21.45 9.19
C PHE A 258 -6.46 -20.97 9.37
N ALA A 259 -7.02 -21.13 10.57
CA ALA A 259 -8.38 -20.70 10.86
C ALA A 259 -8.46 -19.18 10.95
N GLY A 260 -7.58 -18.55 11.74
CA GLY A 260 -7.45 -17.09 11.82
C GLY A 260 -7.11 -16.47 10.46
N ALA A 261 -6.17 -17.06 9.73
CA ALA A 261 -5.83 -16.69 8.36
C ALA A 261 -7.04 -16.69 7.41
N PHE A 262 -7.81 -17.78 7.40
CA PHE A 262 -9.00 -17.92 6.56
C PHE A 262 -10.10 -16.93 6.97
N LEU A 263 -10.36 -16.78 8.27
CA LEU A 263 -11.37 -15.85 8.78
C LEU A 263 -11.01 -14.39 8.48
N LEU A 264 -9.74 -14.02 8.58
CA LEU A 264 -9.26 -12.69 8.19
C LEU A 264 -9.45 -12.45 6.69
N ALA A 265 -9.01 -13.39 5.85
CA ALA A 265 -9.20 -13.33 4.41
C ALA A 265 -10.69 -13.23 4.04
N ALA A 266 -11.55 -14.01 4.68
CA ALA A 266 -13.00 -13.99 4.48
C ALA A 266 -13.63 -12.66 4.95
N THR A 267 -13.19 -12.11 6.08
CA THR A 267 -13.65 -10.81 6.61
C THR A 267 -13.38 -9.70 5.59
N ILE A 268 -12.15 -9.67 5.06
CA ILE A 268 -11.72 -8.71 4.04
C ILE A 268 -12.53 -8.91 2.76
N LEU A 269 -12.66 -10.15 2.29
CA LEU A 269 -13.40 -10.46 1.08
C LEU A 269 -14.87 -10.03 1.17
N PHE A 270 -15.56 -10.39 2.25
CA PHE A 270 -16.96 -10.01 2.45
C PHE A 270 -17.15 -8.51 2.73
N PHE A 271 -16.12 -7.81 3.19
CA PHE A 271 -16.16 -6.35 3.36
C PHE A 271 -16.00 -5.62 2.02
N LEU A 272 -15.05 -6.08 1.20
CA LEU A 272 -14.68 -5.42 -0.05
C LEU A 272 -15.60 -5.79 -1.21
N LEU A 273 -16.07 -7.04 -1.27
CA LEU A 273 -16.91 -7.53 -2.36
C LEU A 273 -18.18 -6.68 -2.59
N PRO A 274 -18.94 -6.28 -1.55
CA PRO A 274 -20.08 -5.38 -1.73
C PRO A 274 -19.66 -4.04 -2.33
N LEU A 275 -18.53 -3.47 -1.92
CA LEU A 275 -18.08 -2.17 -2.40
C LEU A 275 -17.80 -2.17 -3.91
N GLU A 276 -17.43 -3.32 -4.47
CA GLU A 276 -17.12 -3.51 -5.89
C GLU A 276 -18.36 -3.87 -6.74
N ILE A 277 -19.30 -4.65 -6.18
CA ILE A 277 -20.52 -5.07 -6.91
C ILE A 277 -21.62 -4.01 -6.83
N THR A 278 -21.66 -3.24 -5.75
CA THR A 278 -22.74 -2.27 -5.50
C THR A 278 -22.52 -1.02 -6.35
N GLY A 279 -23.60 -0.54 -6.98
CA GLY A 279 -23.52 0.51 -7.99
C GLY A 279 -24.65 0.38 -9.00
N GLU A 280 -24.34 0.30 -10.29
CA GLU A 280 -25.35 0.12 -11.36
C GLU A 280 -26.04 -1.25 -11.33
N LYS A 281 -25.33 -2.32 -10.93
CA LYS A 281 -25.85 -3.70 -11.01
C LYS A 281 -26.78 -4.07 -9.86
N ILE A 282 -26.37 -3.74 -8.63
CA ILE A 282 -27.11 -4.11 -7.41
C ILE A 282 -27.27 -2.85 -6.53
N PRO A 283 -28.51 -2.50 -6.13
CA PRO A 283 -28.74 -1.39 -5.20
C PRO A 283 -28.11 -1.64 -3.83
N TRP A 284 -27.68 -0.57 -3.16
CA TRP A 284 -27.13 -0.60 -1.79
C TRP A 284 -28.07 -1.24 -0.76
N THR A 285 -29.38 -1.15 -0.96
CA THR A 285 -30.40 -1.70 -0.06
C THR A 285 -30.74 -3.17 -0.33
N HIS A 286 -30.13 -3.79 -1.35
CA HIS A 286 -30.44 -5.15 -1.72
C HIS A 286 -30.03 -6.13 -0.59
N PRO A 287 -30.89 -7.09 -0.20
CA PRO A 287 -30.60 -8.00 0.92
C PRO A 287 -29.28 -8.77 0.78
N PHE A 288 -28.86 -9.07 -0.46
CA PHE A 288 -27.56 -9.70 -0.73
C PHE A 288 -26.37 -8.83 -0.28
N VAL A 289 -26.40 -7.52 -0.58
CA VAL A 289 -25.34 -6.56 -0.20
C VAL A 289 -25.27 -6.44 1.33
N LEU A 290 -26.43 -6.29 1.96
CA LEU A 290 -26.52 -6.24 3.43
C LEU A 290 -26.08 -7.56 4.08
N GLY A 291 -26.41 -8.70 3.47
CA GLY A 291 -25.99 -10.02 3.91
C GLY A 291 -24.48 -10.22 3.84
N LEU A 292 -23.82 -9.68 2.81
CA LEU A 292 -22.36 -9.71 2.70
C LEU A 292 -21.68 -8.85 3.77
N PHE A 293 -22.17 -7.62 4.02
CA PHE A 293 -21.68 -6.79 5.14
C PHE A 293 -21.90 -7.46 6.49
N ALA A 294 -23.08 -8.05 6.72
CA ALA A 294 -23.35 -8.81 7.94
C ALA A 294 -22.41 -10.02 8.08
N SER A 295 -22.14 -10.74 6.98
CA SER A 295 -21.18 -11.85 6.95
C SER A 295 -19.76 -11.39 7.25
N SER A 296 -19.34 -10.22 6.76
CA SER A 296 -18.06 -9.62 7.10
C SER A 296 -17.94 -9.35 8.61
N ILE A 297 -18.97 -8.76 9.21
CA ILE A 297 -19.01 -8.53 10.66
C ILE A 297 -18.93 -9.85 11.44
N ILE A 298 -19.71 -10.86 11.02
CA ILE A 298 -19.70 -12.18 11.68
C ILE A 298 -18.31 -12.83 11.57
N MET A 299 -17.72 -12.87 10.37
CA MET A 299 -16.38 -13.43 10.16
C MET A 299 -15.32 -12.65 10.93
N GLY A 300 -15.44 -11.32 11.03
CA GLY A 300 -14.53 -10.48 11.80
C GLY A 300 -14.63 -10.73 13.31
N VAL A 301 -15.84 -10.91 13.83
CA VAL A 301 -16.04 -11.28 15.24
C VAL A 301 -15.48 -12.68 15.51
N LEU A 302 -15.76 -13.65 14.62
CA LEU A 302 -15.21 -15.00 14.73
C LEU A 302 -13.68 -14.98 14.65
N PHE A 303 -13.10 -14.17 13.76
CA PHE A 303 -11.67 -13.95 13.67
C PHE A 303 -11.11 -13.46 15.00
N VAL A 304 -11.67 -12.39 15.57
CA VAL A 304 -11.22 -11.86 16.86
C VAL A 304 -11.33 -12.90 17.97
N LEU A 305 -12.40 -13.70 18.00
CA LEU A 305 -12.57 -14.75 19.01
C LEU A 305 -11.53 -15.86 18.87
N VAL A 306 -11.29 -16.35 17.64
CA VAL A 306 -10.28 -17.37 17.34
C VAL A 306 -8.89 -16.88 17.68
N GLU A 307 -8.56 -15.66 17.24
CA GLU A 307 -7.26 -15.04 17.47
C GLU A 307 -6.98 -14.83 18.97
N THR A 308 -8.01 -14.48 19.74
CA THR A 308 -7.85 -14.18 21.19
C THR A 308 -7.84 -15.44 22.06
N HIS A 309 -8.61 -16.47 21.73
CA HIS A 309 -8.83 -17.62 22.62
C HIS A 309 -8.19 -18.93 22.15
N TRP A 310 -8.00 -19.12 20.84
CA TRP A 310 -7.56 -20.40 20.27
C TRP A 310 -6.22 -20.34 19.52
N ALA A 311 -5.80 -19.18 19.03
CA ALA A 311 -4.54 -19.04 18.30
C ALA A 311 -3.33 -19.14 19.23
N LYS A 312 -2.46 -20.12 18.98
CA LYS A 312 -1.16 -20.27 19.68
C LYS A 312 -0.12 -19.28 19.19
N GLU A 313 -0.15 -18.96 17.89
CA GLU A 313 0.67 -17.94 17.26
C GLU A 313 -0.23 -17.07 16.37
N PRO A 314 -0.79 -15.97 16.91
CA PRO A 314 -1.71 -15.12 16.17
C PRO A 314 -1.12 -14.65 14.84
N VAL A 315 -1.93 -14.69 13.77
CA VAL A 315 -1.65 -14.09 12.46
C VAL A 315 -1.64 -12.57 12.55
N PHE A 316 -2.49 -12.01 13.42
CA PHE A 316 -2.69 -10.59 13.63
C PHE A 316 -2.71 -10.30 15.15
N PRO A 317 -1.64 -9.73 15.72
CA PRO A 317 -1.60 -9.43 17.15
C PRO A 317 -2.55 -8.27 17.48
N LEU A 318 -3.77 -8.60 17.92
CA LEU A 318 -4.80 -7.61 18.29
C LEU A 318 -4.34 -6.65 19.39
N HIS A 319 -3.36 -7.05 20.21
CA HIS A 319 -2.76 -6.15 21.20
C HIS A 319 -2.03 -4.95 20.58
N LEU A 320 -1.51 -5.07 19.33
CA LEU A 320 -0.88 -3.95 18.63
C LEU A 320 -1.89 -2.86 18.29
N LEU A 321 -3.15 -3.22 18.04
CA LEU A 321 -4.24 -2.26 17.83
C LEU A 321 -4.61 -1.46 19.09
N ARG A 322 -4.05 -1.82 20.27
CA ARG A 322 -4.18 -1.01 21.48
C ARG A 322 -3.12 0.10 21.54
N SER A 323 -2.01 -0.06 20.82
CA SER A 323 -0.94 0.93 20.77
C SER A 323 -1.28 2.06 19.82
N ARG A 324 -1.24 3.30 20.33
CA ARG A 324 -1.41 4.50 19.51
C ARG A 324 -0.35 4.62 18.42
N HIS A 325 0.84 4.08 18.66
CA HIS A 325 1.95 4.10 17.70
C HIS A 325 1.71 3.20 16.48
N VAL A 326 0.79 2.23 16.57
CA VAL A 326 0.36 1.39 15.44
C VAL A 326 -0.86 1.98 14.77
N VAL A 327 -1.89 2.29 15.57
CA VAL A 327 -3.21 2.70 15.06
C VAL A 327 -3.15 4.03 14.30
N ILE A 328 -2.34 4.99 14.76
CA ILE A 328 -2.30 6.31 14.12
C ILE A 328 -1.68 6.22 12.71
N PRO A 329 -0.49 5.62 12.50
CA PRO A 329 0.02 5.37 11.14
C PRO A 329 -0.93 4.59 10.23
N ASP A 330 -1.63 3.60 10.77
CA ASP A 330 -2.59 2.77 10.04
C ASP A 330 -3.80 3.59 9.55
N ILE A 331 -4.37 4.43 10.43
CA ILE A 331 -5.45 5.35 10.05
C ILE A 331 -4.98 6.39 9.03
N LEU A 332 -3.76 6.92 9.20
CA LEU A 332 -3.19 7.90 8.27
C LEU A 332 -3.01 7.31 6.87
N VAL A 333 -2.44 6.11 6.74
CA VAL A 333 -2.26 5.48 5.43
C VAL A 333 -3.60 5.11 4.80
N PHE A 334 -4.58 4.66 5.60
CA PHE A 334 -5.94 4.40 5.13
C PHE A 334 -6.58 5.65 4.52
N LEU A 335 -6.61 6.76 5.27
CA LEU A 335 -7.24 8.01 4.82
C LEU A 335 -6.53 8.59 3.60
N GLN A 336 -5.20 8.57 3.60
CA GLN A 336 -4.43 9.12 2.50
C GLN A 336 -4.61 8.31 1.22
N LEU A 337 -4.55 6.98 1.29
CA LEU A 337 -4.74 6.14 0.11
C LEU A 337 -6.20 6.15 -0.38
N ALA A 338 -7.17 6.31 0.52
CA ALA A 338 -8.56 6.54 0.12
C ALA A 338 -8.69 7.81 -0.72
N ALA A 339 -8.14 8.93 -0.24
CA ALA A 339 -8.14 10.20 -0.97
C ALA A 339 -7.33 10.13 -2.28
N GLN A 340 -6.20 9.42 -2.28
CA GLN A 340 -5.33 9.28 -3.45
C GLN A 340 -6.01 8.47 -4.55
N LEU A 341 -6.62 7.33 -4.22
CA LEU A 341 -7.28 6.50 -5.22
C LEU A 341 -8.56 7.15 -5.74
N GLY A 342 -9.31 7.87 -4.90
CA GLY A 342 -10.42 8.71 -5.35
C GLY A 342 -9.97 9.77 -6.37
N MET A 343 -8.79 10.38 -6.17
CA MET A 343 -8.19 11.29 -7.15
C MET A 343 -7.82 10.59 -8.45
N MET A 344 -7.11 9.46 -8.37
CA MET A 344 -6.65 8.73 -9.56
C MET A 344 -7.82 8.20 -10.40
N TYR A 345 -8.98 7.95 -9.78
CA TYR A 345 -10.22 7.61 -10.46
C TYR A 345 -10.88 8.83 -11.12
N THR A 346 -11.02 9.94 -10.40
CA THR A 346 -11.77 11.12 -10.87
C THR A 346 -11.04 11.97 -11.92
N VAL A 347 -9.71 12.06 -11.84
CA VAL A 347 -8.90 12.92 -12.73
C VAL A 347 -9.00 12.50 -14.20
N PRO A 348 -8.76 11.23 -14.60
CA PRO A 348 -8.88 10.84 -16.00
C PRO A 348 -10.32 10.99 -16.51
N LEU A 349 -11.32 10.72 -15.66
CA LEU A 349 -12.74 10.88 -16.01
C LEU A 349 -13.08 12.34 -16.31
N TYR A 350 -12.54 13.27 -15.54
CA TYR A 350 -12.74 14.70 -15.75
C TYR A 350 -12.29 15.13 -17.16
N PHE A 351 -11.08 14.74 -17.57
CA PHE A 351 -10.55 15.12 -18.89
C PHE A 351 -11.25 14.38 -20.05
N GLN A 352 -11.64 13.13 -19.86
CA GLN A 352 -12.41 12.38 -20.87
C GLN A 352 -13.76 13.02 -21.16
N VAL A 353 -14.43 13.56 -20.13
CA VAL A 353 -15.78 14.14 -20.26
C VAL A 353 -15.75 15.61 -20.68
N THR A 354 -14.81 16.40 -20.17
CA THR A 354 -14.77 17.86 -20.44
C THR A 354 -14.03 18.23 -21.71
N GLN A 355 -13.02 17.47 -22.11
CA GLN A 355 -12.15 17.77 -23.26
C GLN A 355 -12.26 16.74 -24.40
N ASP A 356 -13.19 15.79 -24.30
CA ASP A 356 -13.26 14.63 -25.19
C ASP A 356 -11.88 13.93 -25.34
N ALA A 357 -11.07 13.96 -24.28
CA ALA A 357 -9.71 13.43 -24.32
C ALA A 357 -9.74 11.90 -24.45
N SER A 358 -8.83 11.34 -25.25
CA SER A 358 -8.65 9.89 -25.31
C SER A 358 -8.15 9.34 -23.98
N THR A 359 -8.39 8.05 -23.71
CA THR A 359 -7.94 7.35 -22.50
C THR A 359 -6.45 7.54 -22.23
N THR A 360 -5.63 7.56 -23.29
CA THR A 360 -4.18 7.77 -23.21
C THR A 360 -3.83 9.18 -22.73
N VAL A 361 -4.49 10.21 -23.27
CA VAL A 361 -4.24 11.60 -22.89
C VAL A 361 -4.77 11.87 -21.48
N ALA A 362 -5.96 11.36 -21.15
CA ALA A 362 -6.56 11.44 -19.83
C ALA A 362 -5.67 10.79 -18.75
N GLY A 363 -5.09 9.63 -19.05
CA GLY A 363 -4.10 8.99 -18.19
C GLY A 363 -2.80 9.80 -18.07
N ALA A 364 -2.37 10.49 -19.13
CA ALA A 364 -1.17 11.32 -19.10
C ALA A 364 -1.30 12.50 -18.12
N HIS A 365 -2.50 12.99 -17.88
CA HIS A 365 -2.76 14.01 -16.86
C HIS A 365 -2.50 13.53 -15.43
N LEU A 366 -2.29 12.22 -15.17
CA LEU A 366 -1.87 11.69 -13.87
C LEU A 366 -0.35 11.77 -13.65
N PHE A 367 0.47 11.90 -14.71
CA PHE A 367 1.93 11.93 -14.57
C PHE A 367 2.44 12.98 -13.56
N PRO A 368 1.89 14.20 -13.48
CA PRO A 368 2.31 15.17 -12.47
C PRO A 368 2.09 14.71 -11.01
N ALA A 369 0.98 14.00 -10.74
CA ALA A 369 0.78 13.43 -9.40
C ALA A 369 1.81 12.32 -9.13
N VAL A 370 2.09 11.48 -10.13
CA VAL A 370 3.04 10.38 -10.05
C VAL A 370 4.46 10.88 -9.76
N THR A 371 4.89 11.93 -10.46
CA THR A 371 6.17 12.58 -10.20
C THR A 371 6.20 13.23 -8.81
N GLY A 372 5.08 13.82 -8.38
CA GLY A 372 4.90 14.30 -7.01
C GLY A 372 5.14 13.21 -5.96
N VAL A 373 4.50 12.04 -6.11
CA VAL A 373 4.70 10.87 -5.22
C VAL A 373 6.15 10.42 -5.20
N ALA A 374 6.77 10.31 -6.37
CA ALA A 374 8.16 9.90 -6.54
C ALA A 374 9.14 10.82 -5.81
N VAL A 375 9.05 12.13 -6.07
CA VAL A 375 9.93 13.15 -5.46
C VAL A 375 9.71 13.21 -3.95
N ALA A 376 8.45 13.20 -3.50
CA ALA A 376 8.12 13.22 -2.09
C ALA A 376 8.58 11.97 -1.35
N GLY A 377 8.45 10.78 -1.93
CA GLY A 377 8.90 9.54 -1.30
C GLY A 377 10.40 9.58 -0.97
N LEU A 378 11.23 10.03 -1.92
CA LEU A 378 12.67 10.21 -1.71
C LEU A 378 12.98 11.34 -0.71
N LEU A 379 12.29 12.47 -0.85
CA LEU A 379 12.49 13.62 0.02
C LEU A 379 12.13 13.27 1.48
N SER A 380 11.03 12.54 1.69
CA SER A 380 10.62 12.05 3.00
C SER A 380 11.70 11.18 3.61
N GLY A 381 12.21 10.20 2.87
CA GLY A 381 13.32 9.35 3.34
C GLY A 381 14.57 10.14 3.70
N TYR A 382 14.96 11.12 2.89
CA TYR A 382 16.11 11.99 3.15
C TYR A 382 15.89 12.90 4.37
N LEU A 383 14.72 13.51 4.49
CA LEU A 383 14.38 14.41 5.59
C LEU A 383 14.31 13.65 6.91
N ILE A 384 13.70 12.46 6.94
CA ILE A 384 13.68 11.59 8.12
C ILE A 384 15.11 11.24 8.53
N LYS A 385 15.94 10.80 7.57
CA LYS A 385 17.35 10.46 7.84
C LYS A 385 18.15 11.63 8.41
N LYS A 386 17.89 12.86 7.95
CA LYS A 386 18.60 14.06 8.40
C LYS A 386 18.10 14.60 9.73
N THR A 387 16.78 14.56 9.95
CA THR A 387 16.13 15.25 11.07
C THR A 387 15.75 14.32 12.23
N GLY A 388 15.59 13.03 11.98
CA GLY A 388 15.04 12.06 12.92
C GLY A 388 13.54 12.27 13.22
N ARG A 389 12.86 13.16 12.48
CA ARG A 389 11.50 13.63 12.78
C ARG A 389 10.50 13.26 11.69
N TYR A 390 9.59 12.33 11.97
CA TYR A 390 8.53 11.92 11.04
C TYR A 390 7.22 12.69 11.23
N LYS A 391 6.93 13.22 12.43
CA LYS A 391 5.66 13.89 12.73
C LYS A 391 5.44 15.13 11.87
N ALA A 392 6.45 16.00 11.77
CA ALA A 392 6.39 17.20 10.95
C ALA A 392 6.16 16.89 9.47
N ILE A 393 6.72 15.78 8.97
CA ILE A 393 6.55 15.33 7.59
C ILE A 393 5.11 14.85 7.35
N LEU A 394 4.53 14.11 8.28
CA LEU A 394 3.14 13.65 8.19
C LEU A 394 2.14 14.81 8.17
N ILE A 395 2.33 15.80 9.04
CA ILE A 395 1.49 17.01 9.06
C ILE A 395 1.61 17.76 7.72
N THR A 396 2.84 17.97 7.24
CA THR A 396 3.10 18.63 5.95
C THR A 396 2.46 17.86 4.79
N ALA A 397 2.53 16.53 4.84
CA ALA A 397 1.95 15.65 3.84
C ALA A 397 0.42 15.81 3.74
N SER A 398 -0.29 15.82 4.86
CA SER A 398 -1.74 16.00 4.89
C SER A 398 -2.16 17.41 4.44
N VAL A 399 -1.36 18.45 4.75
CA VAL A 399 -1.60 19.82 4.25
C VAL A 399 -1.40 19.90 2.73
N CYS A 400 -0.32 19.31 2.20
CA CYS A 400 -0.08 19.23 0.76
C CYS A 400 -1.18 18.44 0.03
N ALA A 401 -1.65 17.34 0.62
CA ALA A 401 -2.75 16.57 0.06
C ALA A 401 -4.04 17.41 0.02
N SER A 402 -4.39 18.04 1.15
CA SER A 402 -5.59 18.88 1.27
C SER A 402 -5.59 20.07 0.31
N SER A 403 -4.42 20.71 0.10
CA SER A 403 -4.32 21.85 -0.82
C SER A 403 -4.59 21.45 -2.27
N SER A 404 -4.16 20.26 -2.70
CA SER A 404 -4.49 19.72 -4.03
C SER A 404 -5.99 19.57 -4.22
N TYR A 405 -6.68 18.89 -3.29
CA TYR A 405 -8.13 18.70 -3.40
C TYR A 405 -8.90 20.02 -3.39
N LEU A 406 -8.45 20.98 -2.58
CA LEU A 406 -9.03 22.33 -2.56
C LEU A 406 -8.82 23.05 -3.90
N LEU A 407 -7.63 22.96 -4.51
CA LEU A 407 -7.36 23.55 -5.82
C LEU A 407 -8.26 22.95 -6.92
N LEU A 408 -8.47 21.62 -6.90
CA LEU A 408 -9.39 20.97 -7.83
C LEU A 408 -10.81 21.51 -7.67
N ILE A 409 -11.30 21.62 -6.43
CA ILE A 409 -12.64 22.17 -6.13
C ILE A 409 -12.82 23.60 -6.64
N LEU A 410 -11.77 24.42 -6.60
CA LEU A 410 -11.81 25.85 -6.93
C LEU A 410 -11.55 26.16 -8.42
N ARG A 411 -10.89 25.26 -9.15
CA ARG A 411 -10.43 25.53 -10.53
C ARG A 411 -11.10 24.67 -11.59
N TRP A 412 -11.49 23.45 -11.27
CA TRP A 412 -12.03 22.52 -12.27
C TRP A 412 -13.54 22.69 -12.46
N HIS A 413 -13.91 23.68 -13.27
CA HIS A 413 -15.30 24.02 -13.64
C HIS A 413 -15.62 23.80 -15.13
N GLY A 414 -14.92 22.88 -15.80
CA GLY A 414 -15.15 22.49 -17.20
C GLY A 414 -14.23 23.15 -18.23
N HIS A 415 -13.58 24.27 -17.91
CA HIS A 415 -12.60 24.94 -18.78
C HIS A 415 -11.20 24.84 -18.20
N THR A 416 -10.52 23.73 -18.46
CA THR A 416 -9.18 23.45 -17.94
C THR A 416 -8.14 23.45 -19.05
N ASN A 417 -6.96 24.00 -18.76
CA ASN A 417 -5.77 23.84 -19.60
C ASN A 417 -4.88 22.68 -19.09
N TRP A 418 -3.95 22.21 -19.93
CA TRP A 418 -2.93 21.23 -19.53
C TRP A 418 -2.17 21.62 -18.25
N LEU A 419 -1.92 22.92 -18.06
CA LEU A 419 -1.27 23.45 -16.86
C LEU A 419 -2.07 23.20 -15.56
N GLU A 420 -3.38 23.04 -15.65
CA GLU A 420 -4.23 22.76 -14.49
C GLU A 420 -4.07 21.32 -13.98
N SER A 421 -3.48 20.44 -14.78
CA SER A 421 -3.01 19.13 -14.34
C SER A 421 -1.79 19.22 -13.42
N LEU A 422 -1.20 20.40 -13.20
CA LEU A 422 -0.20 20.58 -12.16
C LEU A 422 -0.84 20.74 -10.76
N TYR A 423 -2.14 21.02 -10.67
CA TYR A 423 -2.82 21.17 -9.38
C TYR A 423 -2.90 19.87 -8.58
N ILE A 424 -2.74 18.72 -9.22
CA ILE A 424 -2.69 17.41 -8.54
C ILE A 424 -1.30 17.08 -7.95
N VAL A 425 -0.26 17.83 -8.32
CA VAL A 425 1.13 17.59 -7.86
C VAL A 425 1.23 17.63 -6.34
N PRO A 426 0.67 18.63 -5.61
CA PRO A 426 0.70 18.64 -4.14
C PRO A 426 0.01 17.41 -3.54
N GLY A 427 -0.98 16.85 -4.22
CA GLY A 427 -1.73 15.66 -3.80
C GLY A 427 -0.88 14.38 -3.90
N GLY A 428 -0.20 14.22 -5.03
CA GLY A 428 0.80 13.18 -5.20
C GLY A 428 1.96 13.33 -4.22
N PHE A 429 2.46 14.56 -4.04
CA PHE A 429 3.53 14.88 -3.11
C PHE A 429 3.16 14.55 -1.66
N GLY A 430 1.98 14.95 -1.21
CA GLY A 430 1.46 14.57 0.12
C GLY A 430 1.37 13.05 0.28
N SER A 431 0.86 12.35 -0.73
CA SER A 431 0.74 10.88 -0.69
C SER A 431 2.10 10.19 -0.54
N GLY A 432 3.12 10.61 -1.30
CA GLY A 432 4.48 10.07 -1.21
C GLY A 432 5.16 10.34 0.13
N LEU A 433 5.00 11.57 0.66
CA LEU A 433 5.53 11.95 1.98
C LEU A 433 4.94 11.08 3.08
N LEU A 434 3.61 10.97 3.10
CA LEU A 434 2.87 10.27 4.15
C LEU A 434 3.13 8.77 4.10
N ASN A 435 3.07 8.15 2.92
CA ASN A 435 3.27 6.72 2.80
C ASN A 435 4.66 6.32 3.32
N SER A 436 5.71 7.07 2.94
CA SER A 436 7.08 6.85 3.44
C SER A 436 7.18 7.06 4.97
N ALA A 437 6.74 8.22 5.46
CA ALA A 437 6.88 8.61 6.85
C ALA A 437 6.03 7.79 7.83
N ALA A 438 4.81 7.41 7.47
CA ALA A 438 3.89 6.67 8.34
C ALA A 438 4.44 5.26 8.64
N PHE A 439 4.97 4.59 7.62
CA PHE A 439 5.60 3.29 7.84
C PHE A 439 6.89 3.41 8.66
N VAL A 440 7.70 4.44 8.44
CA VAL A 440 8.90 4.64 9.29
C VAL A 440 8.47 4.85 10.74
N ALA A 441 7.45 5.68 11.00
CA ALA A 441 6.89 5.89 12.34
C ALA A 441 6.43 4.58 12.99
N LEU A 442 5.75 3.73 12.22
CA LEU A 442 5.33 2.39 12.65
C LEU A 442 6.52 1.51 13.03
N THR A 443 7.51 1.39 12.14
CA THR A 443 8.67 0.49 12.35
C THR A 443 9.64 0.99 13.42
N ALA A 444 9.66 2.29 13.71
CA ALA A 444 10.58 2.88 14.69
C ALA A 444 10.09 2.77 16.13
N THR A 445 8.79 2.52 16.35
CA THR A 445 8.16 2.53 17.68
C THR A 445 7.84 1.13 18.20
N ILE A 446 8.19 0.10 17.42
CA ILE A 446 7.80 -1.29 17.66
C ILE A 446 9.05 -2.14 17.72
N ASP A 447 9.07 -3.09 18.65
CA ASP A 447 10.16 -4.05 18.78
C ASP A 447 10.40 -4.80 17.47
N ARG A 448 11.67 -5.07 17.17
CA ARG A 448 12.10 -5.71 15.91
C ARG A 448 11.38 -7.03 15.63
N GLU A 449 11.00 -7.77 16.68
CA GLU A 449 10.23 -9.02 16.57
C GLU A 449 8.77 -8.83 16.09
N GLN A 450 8.21 -7.64 16.30
CA GLN A 450 6.81 -7.32 16.01
C GLN A 450 6.64 -6.46 14.75
N VAL A 451 7.73 -6.00 14.13
CA VAL A 451 7.72 -5.16 12.91
C VAL A 451 6.97 -5.82 11.76
N ALA A 452 7.19 -7.12 11.52
CA ALA A 452 6.48 -7.83 10.45
C ALA A 452 4.96 -7.84 10.69
N MET A 453 4.54 -8.07 11.94
CA MET A 453 3.12 -8.07 12.31
C MET A 453 2.50 -6.67 12.19
N ALA A 454 3.21 -5.63 12.62
CA ALA A 454 2.78 -4.25 12.46
C ALA A 454 2.67 -3.84 10.98
N ALA A 455 3.64 -4.24 10.15
CA ALA A 455 3.59 -4.00 8.71
C ALA A 455 2.34 -4.65 8.07
N SER A 456 1.89 -5.81 8.57
CA SER A 456 0.65 -6.44 8.14
C SER A 456 -0.57 -5.55 8.37
N THR A 457 -0.69 -4.95 9.56
CA THR A 457 -1.81 -4.06 9.89
C THR A 457 -1.80 -2.80 9.03
N PHE A 458 -0.60 -2.25 8.82
CA PHE A 458 -0.39 -1.08 7.98
C PHE A 458 -0.78 -1.31 6.52
N PHE A 459 -0.33 -2.41 5.92
CA PHE A 459 -0.66 -2.67 4.53
C PHE A 459 -2.10 -3.13 4.32
N LEU A 460 -2.68 -3.81 5.30
CA LEU A 460 -4.11 -4.10 5.28
C LEU A 460 -4.92 -2.79 5.29
N SER A 461 -4.55 -1.85 6.17
CA SER A 461 -5.16 -0.52 6.26
C SER A 461 -4.97 0.28 4.97
N ALA A 462 -3.79 0.19 4.35
CA ALA A 462 -3.49 0.79 3.08
C ALA A 462 -4.45 0.31 1.97
N ASN A 463 -4.60 -1.00 1.80
CA ASN A 463 -5.47 -1.59 0.79
C ASN A 463 -6.95 -1.33 1.05
N ALA A 464 -7.38 -1.42 2.30
CA ALA A 464 -8.75 -1.08 2.69
C ALA A 464 -9.05 0.39 2.35
N GLY A 465 -8.10 1.29 2.58
CA GLY A 465 -8.18 2.69 2.18
C GLY A 465 -8.37 2.84 0.67
N MET A 466 -7.55 2.17 -0.14
CA MET A 466 -7.65 2.19 -1.59
C MET A 466 -9.04 1.76 -2.10
N ALA A 467 -9.56 0.63 -1.60
CA ALA A 467 -10.84 0.10 -2.01
C ALA A 467 -12.02 1.00 -1.57
N VAL A 468 -12.01 1.46 -0.32
CA VAL A 468 -13.03 2.38 0.20
C VAL A 468 -12.99 3.71 -0.56
N GLY A 469 -11.81 4.24 -0.84
CA GLY A 469 -11.63 5.48 -1.60
C GLY A 469 -12.21 5.41 -3.00
N MET A 470 -11.91 4.34 -3.74
CA MET A 470 -12.45 4.13 -5.08
C MET A 470 -13.98 3.94 -5.06
N ALA A 471 -14.48 3.06 -4.19
CA ALA A 471 -15.91 2.77 -4.10
C ALA A 471 -16.73 4.00 -3.68
N SER A 472 -16.24 4.77 -2.70
CA SER A 472 -16.91 5.99 -2.24
C SER A 472 -16.86 7.11 -3.29
N ALA A 473 -15.73 7.30 -3.97
CA ALA A 473 -15.62 8.26 -5.08
C ALA A 473 -16.56 7.92 -6.25
N SER A 474 -16.63 6.64 -6.62
CA SER A 474 -17.55 6.13 -7.64
C SER A 474 -19.02 6.30 -7.22
N ALA A 475 -19.37 5.95 -5.99
CA ALA A 475 -20.73 6.08 -5.47
C ALA A 475 -21.20 7.54 -5.44
N VAL A 476 -20.35 8.47 -5.00
CA VAL A 476 -20.66 9.91 -5.01
C VAL A 476 -20.83 10.43 -6.44
N LEU A 477 -19.96 10.01 -7.36
CA LEU A 477 -20.07 10.39 -8.78
C LEU A 477 -21.39 9.87 -9.37
N GLN A 478 -21.67 8.57 -9.25
CA GLN A 478 -22.87 7.95 -9.82
C GLN A 478 -24.16 8.50 -9.22
N SER A 479 -24.21 8.73 -7.91
CA SER A 479 -25.36 9.35 -7.24
C SER A 479 -25.56 10.81 -7.70
N GLY A 480 -24.47 11.56 -7.83
CA GLY A 480 -24.48 12.93 -8.33
C GLY A 480 -24.97 13.01 -9.77
N LEU A 481 -24.48 12.12 -10.64
CA LEU A 481 -24.86 12.03 -12.04
C LEU A 481 -26.33 11.72 -12.19
N ARG A 482 -26.81 10.66 -11.54
CA ARG A 482 -28.21 10.27 -11.61
C ARG A 482 -29.13 11.40 -11.19
N SER A 483 -28.89 11.98 -10.02
CA SER A 483 -29.73 13.04 -9.47
C SER A 483 -29.65 14.33 -10.31
N GLY A 484 -28.47 14.66 -10.82
CA GLY A 484 -28.24 15.85 -11.64
C GLY A 484 -28.84 15.73 -13.04
N LEU A 485 -28.72 14.57 -13.67
CA LEU A 485 -29.33 14.30 -14.98
C LEU A 485 -30.85 14.24 -14.86
N GLU A 486 -31.39 13.58 -13.83
CA GLU A 486 -32.83 13.59 -13.54
C GLU A 486 -33.34 15.03 -13.29
N ALA A 487 -32.57 15.91 -12.65
CA ALA A 487 -33.00 17.28 -12.40
C ALA A 487 -32.86 18.22 -13.62
N ARG A 488 -31.82 18.06 -14.44
CA ARG A 488 -31.46 19.02 -15.50
C ARG A 488 -31.81 18.58 -16.92
N LEU A 489 -31.96 17.28 -17.19
CA LEU A 489 -32.57 16.86 -18.46
C LEU A 489 -34.06 17.18 -18.39
N GLY A 490 -34.48 18.13 -19.23
CA GLY A 490 -35.89 18.33 -19.56
C GLY A 490 -36.52 17.10 -20.22
N ASP A 491 -37.76 17.25 -20.69
CA ASP A 491 -38.51 16.14 -21.27
C ASP A 491 -38.06 15.85 -22.72
N ILE A 492 -36.90 15.21 -22.84
CA ILE A 492 -36.32 14.79 -24.12
C ILE A 492 -36.77 13.37 -24.50
N PRO A 493 -36.93 13.06 -25.80
CA PRO A 493 -37.21 11.69 -26.22
C PRO A 493 -36.09 10.76 -25.74
N ASN A 494 -36.49 9.58 -25.24
CA ASN A 494 -35.57 8.58 -24.68
C ASN A 494 -34.73 9.06 -23.47
N ARG A 495 -35.22 10.03 -22.68
CA ARG A 495 -34.56 10.53 -21.45
C ARG A 495 -33.97 9.43 -20.56
N ALA A 496 -34.73 8.37 -20.27
CA ALA A 496 -34.25 7.26 -19.45
C ALA A 496 -33.06 6.50 -20.08
N LEU A 497 -33.04 6.38 -21.41
CA LEU A 497 -31.96 5.75 -22.16
C LEU A 497 -30.72 6.66 -22.23
N VAL A 498 -30.92 7.97 -22.39
CA VAL A 498 -29.83 8.96 -22.34
C VAL A 498 -29.18 8.93 -20.96
N ILE A 499 -29.97 8.98 -19.88
CA ILE A 499 -29.45 8.87 -18.50
C ILE A 499 -28.65 7.58 -18.32
N LYS A 500 -29.23 6.43 -18.70
CA LYS A 500 -28.56 5.14 -18.55
C LYS A 500 -27.24 5.08 -19.33
N LYS A 501 -27.25 5.47 -20.61
CA LYS A 501 -26.05 5.41 -21.46
C LYS A 501 -25.00 6.43 -21.05
N SER A 502 -25.40 7.62 -20.62
CA SER A 502 -24.47 8.64 -20.11
C SER A 502 -23.80 8.19 -18.82
N MET A 503 -24.46 7.41 -17.96
CA MET A 503 -23.83 6.88 -16.74
C MET A 503 -22.91 5.68 -17.00
N SER A 504 -23.18 4.91 -18.07
CA SER A 504 -22.48 3.65 -18.36
C SER A 504 -21.40 3.74 -19.44
N SER A 505 -21.37 4.78 -20.28
CA SER A 505 -20.45 4.90 -21.41
C SER A 505 -19.96 6.33 -21.63
N ILE A 506 -18.63 6.49 -21.55
CA ILE A 506 -17.96 7.76 -21.85
C ILE A 506 -18.02 8.05 -23.35
N ASP A 507 -17.83 7.04 -24.21
CA ASP A 507 -17.94 7.17 -25.67
C ASP A 507 -19.32 7.69 -26.09
N TYR A 508 -20.37 7.27 -25.38
CA TYR A 508 -21.71 7.80 -25.61
C TYR A 508 -21.77 9.30 -25.31
N ILE A 509 -21.16 9.77 -24.22
CA ILE A 509 -21.10 11.21 -23.89
C ILE A 509 -20.37 11.98 -24.99
N GLN A 510 -19.28 11.44 -25.52
CA GLN A 510 -18.51 12.06 -26.60
C GLN A 510 -19.33 12.15 -27.90
N SER A 511 -20.21 11.18 -28.14
CA SER A 511 -21.11 11.15 -29.31
C SER A 511 -22.34 12.07 -29.20
N LEU A 512 -22.63 12.60 -28.01
CA LEU A 512 -23.73 13.55 -27.84
C LEU A 512 -23.35 14.90 -28.45
N ASP A 513 -24.33 15.58 -29.05
CA ASP A 513 -24.16 16.93 -29.60
C ASP A 513 -25.18 17.91 -29.01
N GLY A 514 -24.86 19.20 -29.10
CA GLY A 514 -25.76 20.30 -28.71
C GLY A 514 -26.01 20.42 -27.19
N ASP A 515 -27.21 20.89 -26.83
CA ASP A 515 -27.58 21.23 -25.45
C ASP A 515 -27.58 20.03 -24.50
N VAL A 516 -27.81 18.82 -25.02
CA VAL A 516 -27.78 17.60 -24.20
C VAL A 516 -26.35 17.30 -23.74
N LYS A 517 -25.35 17.47 -24.61
CA LYS A 517 -23.93 17.30 -24.24
C LYS A 517 -23.53 18.29 -23.16
N SER A 518 -23.89 19.58 -23.31
CA SER A 518 -23.51 20.62 -22.34
C SER A 518 -24.13 20.38 -20.96
N ILE A 519 -25.39 19.92 -20.90
CA ILE A 519 -26.05 19.54 -19.65
C ILE A 519 -25.35 18.34 -19.01
N VAL A 520 -25.07 17.28 -19.78
CA VAL A 520 -24.41 16.07 -19.27
C VAL A 520 -23.01 16.40 -18.73
N VAL A 521 -22.20 17.15 -19.48
CA VAL A 521 -20.85 17.57 -19.06
C VAL A 521 -20.89 18.44 -17.80
N SER A 522 -21.85 19.36 -17.71
CA SER A 522 -22.05 20.19 -16.51
C SER A 522 -22.42 19.35 -15.28
N VAL A 523 -23.34 18.39 -15.43
CA VAL A 523 -23.72 17.47 -14.34
C VAL A 523 -22.54 16.58 -13.92
N TYR A 524 -21.73 16.13 -14.88
CA TYR A 524 -20.50 15.40 -14.62
C TYR A 524 -19.50 16.23 -13.81
N THR A 525 -19.28 17.48 -14.21
CA THR A 525 -18.36 18.39 -13.53
C THR A 525 -18.80 18.65 -12.08
N ASP A 526 -20.08 18.91 -11.85
CA ASP A 526 -20.62 19.09 -10.50
C ASP A 526 -20.48 17.81 -9.64
N SER A 527 -20.67 16.64 -10.25
CA SER A 527 -20.57 15.35 -9.55
C SER A 527 -19.12 14.97 -9.24
N LEU A 528 -18.18 15.29 -10.13
CA LEU A 528 -16.74 15.18 -9.90
C LEU A 528 -16.29 16.12 -8.78
N GLN A 529 -16.80 17.36 -8.75
CA GLN A 529 -16.52 18.30 -7.67
C GLN A 529 -16.95 17.75 -6.29
N LYS A 530 -18.13 17.13 -6.19
CA LYS A 530 -18.59 16.44 -4.96
C LYS A 530 -17.64 15.33 -4.53
N SER A 531 -17.10 14.57 -5.48
CA SER A 531 -16.08 13.55 -5.19
C SER A 531 -14.78 14.15 -4.67
N HIS A 532 -14.37 15.32 -5.15
CA HIS A 532 -13.21 16.03 -4.61
C HIS A 532 -13.44 16.56 -3.17
N TYR A 533 -14.67 16.95 -2.81
CA TYR A 533 -15.00 17.28 -1.40
C TYR A 533 -14.84 16.07 -0.48
N LEU A 534 -15.23 14.88 -0.94
CA LEU A 534 -15.01 13.64 -0.18
C LEU A 534 -13.52 13.37 0.04
N ASN A 535 -12.70 13.49 -1.01
CA ASN A 535 -11.25 13.33 -0.91
C ASN A 535 -10.60 14.36 0.03
N LEU A 536 -11.07 15.61 -0.01
CA LEU A 536 -10.65 16.65 0.92
C LEU A 536 -11.02 16.27 2.37
N GLY A 537 -12.21 15.72 2.59
CA GLY A 537 -12.65 15.22 3.90
C GLY A 537 -11.70 14.16 4.48
N PHE A 538 -11.26 13.20 3.66
CA PHE A 538 -10.25 12.22 4.07
C PHE A 538 -8.90 12.87 4.41
N ALA A 539 -8.40 13.78 3.58
CA ALA A 539 -7.12 14.44 3.78
C ALA A 539 -7.10 15.34 5.03
N VAL A 540 -8.18 16.10 5.26
CA VAL A 540 -8.35 16.97 6.45
C VAL A 540 -8.49 16.13 7.71
N THR A 541 -9.23 15.01 7.66
CA THR A 541 -9.30 14.07 8.78
C THR A 541 -7.92 13.51 9.09
N GLY A 542 -7.15 13.15 8.06
CA GLY A 542 -5.75 12.70 8.20
C GLY A 542 -4.87 13.75 8.86
N PHE A 543 -5.04 15.03 8.51
CA PHE A 543 -4.34 16.14 9.19
C PHE A 543 -4.62 16.14 10.70
N PHE A 544 -5.89 16.09 11.12
CA PHE A 544 -6.23 16.05 12.55
C PHE A 544 -5.68 14.82 13.26
N VAL A 545 -5.77 13.64 12.63
CA VAL A 545 -5.20 12.39 13.16
C VAL A 545 -3.69 12.50 13.35
N SER A 546 -2.98 13.14 12.41
CA SER A 546 -1.52 13.29 12.46
C SER A 546 -1.03 14.12 13.67
N LEU A 547 -1.88 15.00 14.20
CA LEU A 547 -1.55 15.81 15.38
C LEU A 547 -1.43 14.97 16.66
N PHE A 548 -2.23 13.90 16.75
CA PHE A 548 -2.23 12.97 17.89
C PHE A 548 -1.05 12.01 17.88
N LEU A 549 -0.27 11.96 16.81
CA LEU A 549 0.93 11.13 16.76
C LEU A 549 1.97 11.65 17.76
N GLU A 550 2.44 10.79 18.66
CA GLU A 550 3.56 11.11 19.54
C GLU A 550 4.86 10.97 18.76
N GLU A 551 5.76 11.94 18.91
CA GLU A 551 7.03 11.96 18.19
C GLU A 551 8.09 11.23 19.02
N VAL A 552 8.55 10.09 18.49
CA VAL A 552 9.70 9.36 19.01
C VAL A 552 10.89 9.65 18.12
N GLN A 553 11.99 10.10 18.68
CA GLN A 553 13.18 10.48 17.93
C GLN A 553 13.94 9.21 17.48
N ILE A 554 14.19 9.11 16.16
CA ILE A 554 14.86 7.95 15.51
C ILE A 554 16.36 8.19 15.39
#